data_AF-A0A7D5Z681-F1
#
_entry.id   AF-A0A7D5Z681-F1
#
_cell.length_a   1.000
_cell.length_b   1.000
_cell.length_c   1.000
_cell.angle_alpha   90.00
_cell.angle_beta   90.00
_cell.angle_gamma   90.00
#
_symmetry.space_group_name_H-M   'P 1'
#
loop_
_entity.id
_entity.type
_entity.pdbx_description
1 polymer ?
#
loop_
_entity_poly.entity_id
_entity_poly.type
_entity_poly.pdbx_seq_one_letter_code
_entity_poly.pdbx_strand_id
1 'polypeptide(L)'
;MNQLFDHSFKSIAAIERGDFVLPFIDSAIVSIKKASALLFSERGQEEAKNILDAESITHCLKKCRSFAEGDDSLTQLDYEIYYSYAAIKTKEADEILQSE
;
A
#
# COMPACT_ATOMS: atom_id res chain seq x y z
N MET A 1 9.37 -14.13 3.78
CA MET A 1 9.03 -12.69 3.67
C MET A 1 7.97 -12.40 4.73
N ASN A 2 8.09 -11.32 5.52
CA ASN A 2 7.00 -10.94 6.43
C ASN A 2 5.76 -10.57 5.60
N GLN A 3 4.58 -10.80 6.15
CA GLN A 3 3.27 -10.57 5.51
C GLN A 3 3.20 -9.16 4.91
N LEU A 4 2.89 -9.05 3.63
CA LEU A 4 2.84 -7.79 2.88
C LEU A 4 1.61 -6.96 3.28
N PHE A 5 0.48 -7.65 3.47
CA PHE A 5 -0.74 -7.07 4.03
C PHE A 5 -0.73 -7.24 5.56
N ASP A 6 -0.15 -6.28 6.25
CA ASP A 6 0.08 -6.37 7.70
C ASP A 6 -0.85 -5.47 8.53
N HIS A 7 -0.54 -5.35 9.82
CA HIS A 7 -1.27 -4.50 10.75
C HIS A 7 -1.37 -3.03 10.32
N SER A 8 -0.45 -2.52 9.50
CA SER A 8 -0.44 -1.13 9.04
C SER A 8 -1.67 -0.83 8.19
N PHE A 9 -2.08 -1.75 7.31
CA PHE A 9 -3.29 -1.58 6.50
C PHE A 9 -4.56 -1.54 7.35
N LYS A 10 -4.63 -2.38 8.38
CA LYS A 10 -5.77 -2.36 9.33
C LYS A 10 -5.85 -1.04 10.09
N SER A 11 -4.71 -0.46 10.48
CA SER A 11 -4.65 0.82 11.16
C SER A 11 -5.03 2.00 10.25
N ILE A 12 -4.68 1.94 8.95
CA ILE A 12 -5.09 2.96 7.95
C ILE A 12 -6.61 2.96 7.79
N ALA A 13 -7.26 1.79 7.72
CA ALA A 13 -8.72 1.72 7.68
C ALA A 13 -9.41 2.29 8.93
N ALA A 14 -8.78 2.16 10.10
CA ALA A 14 -9.39 2.56 11.37
C ALA A 14 -9.21 4.05 11.71
N ILE A 15 -8.21 4.71 11.12
CA ILE A 15 -7.86 6.10 11.42
C ILE A 15 -7.73 6.83 10.09
N GLU A 16 -8.79 7.49 9.63
CA GLU A 16 -8.81 8.05 8.27
C GLU A 16 -8.13 9.43 8.16
N ARG A 17 -7.98 10.14 9.29
CA ARG A 17 -7.40 11.49 9.34
C ARG A 17 -6.53 11.74 10.56
N GLY A 18 -5.60 12.68 10.38
CA GLY A 18 -4.76 13.24 11.44
C GLY A 18 -3.42 12.52 11.63
N ASP A 19 -2.56 13.11 12.44
CA ASP A 19 -1.14 12.71 12.56
C ASP A 19 -0.92 11.25 12.98
N PHE A 20 -1.94 10.61 13.57
CA PHE A 20 -1.88 9.22 14.02
C PHE A 20 -1.87 8.20 12.86
N VAL A 21 -2.45 8.51 11.70
CA VAL A 21 -2.45 7.57 10.56
C VAL A 21 -1.17 7.63 9.73
N LEU A 22 -0.51 8.79 9.69
CA LEU A 22 0.65 9.05 8.82
C LEU A 22 1.77 8.00 8.97
N PRO A 23 2.19 7.59 10.19
CA PRO A 23 3.23 6.58 10.35
C PRO A 23 2.86 5.22 9.76
N PHE A 24 1.57 4.84 9.79
CA PHE A 24 1.10 3.58 9.21
C PHE A 24 1.12 3.63 7.67
N ILE A 25 0.72 4.76 7.09
CA ILE A 25 0.80 4.97 5.64
C ILE A 25 2.26 4.96 5.16
N ASP A 26 3.15 5.66 5.88
CA ASP A 26 4.57 5.70 5.55
C ASP A 26 5.22 4.30 5.69
N SER A 27 4.89 3.56 6.74
CA SER A 27 5.31 2.17 6.93
C SER A 27 4.86 1.28 5.76
N ALA A 28 3.59 1.36 5.37
CA ALA A 28 3.06 0.59 4.24
C ALA A 28 3.80 0.92 2.93
N ILE A 29 4.05 2.19 2.63
CA ILE A 29 4.81 2.61 1.44
C ILE A 29 6.23 2.02 1.45
N VAL A 30 6.91 2.05 2.60
CA VAL A 30 8.26 1.49 2.73
C VAL A 30 8.24 -0.03 2.52
N SER A 31 7.27 -0.74 3.09
CA SER A 31 7.12 -2.19 2.93
C SER A 31 6.88 -2.58 1.47
N ILE A 32 5.98 -1.87 0.77
CA ILE A 32 5.70 -2.12 -0.66
C ILE A 32 6.96 -1.92 -1.52
N LYS A 33 7.72 -0.84 -1.29
CA LYS A 33 8.96 -0.59 -2.04
C LYS A 33 10.03 -1.65 -1.78
N LYS A 34 10.18 -2.08 -0.52
CA LYS A 34 11.14 -3.14 -0.16
C LYS A 34 10.78 -4.48 -0.80
N ALA A 35 9.49 -4.85 -0.75
CA ALA A 35 9.02 -6.07 -1.38
C ALA A 35 9.21 -6.04 -2.90
N SER A 36 8.89 -4.92 -3.54
CA SER A 36 9.11 -4.74 -4.99
C SER A 36 10.59 -4.89 -5.38
N ALA A 37 11.51 -4.29 -4.61
CA ALA A 37 12.93 -4.42 -4.86
C ALA A 37 13.43 -5.87 -4.68
N LEU A 38 12.90 -6.59 -3.69
CA LEU A 38 13.22 -8.00 -3.48
C LEU A 38 12.72 -8.86 -4.64
N LEU A 39 11.44 -8.73 -5.02
CA LEU A 39 10.85 -9.45 -6.15
C LEU A 39 11.59 -9.18 -7.45
N PHE A 40 11.96 -7.91 -7.70
CA PHE A 40 12.77 -7.54 -8.85
C PHE A 40 14.11 -8.29 -8.87
N SER A 41 14.78 -8.40 -7.72
CA SER A 41 16.07 -9.09 -7.62
C SER A 41 15.98 -10.61 -7.79
N GLU A 42 14.86 -11.21 -7.40
CA GLU A 42 14.66 -12.66 -7.41
C GLU A 42 14.07 -13.18 -8.73
N ARG A 43 13.17 -12.40 -9.34
CA ARG A 43 12.29 -12.85 -10.45
C ARG A 43 12.38 -11.97 -11.70
N GLY A 44 13.14 -10.87 -11.62
CA GLY A 44 13.23 -9.90 -12.69
C GLY A 44 12.03 -8.95 -12.75
N GLN A 45 12.13 -7.97 -13.64
CA GLN A 45 11.27 -6.79 -13.65
C GLN A 45 9.80 -7.11 -13.95
N GLU A 46 9.56 -7.96 -14.95
CA GLU A 46 8.22 -8.21 -15.47
C GLU A 46 7.38 -9.02 -14.48
N GLU A 47 7.96 -10.09 -13.93
CA GLU A 47 7.29 -10.90 -12.92
C GLU A 47 7.04 -10.12 -11.62
N ALA A 48 8.01 -9.31 -11.18
CA ALA A 48 7.82 -8.44 -10.02
C ALA A 48 6.66 -7.46 -10.19
N LYS A 49 6.49 -6.87 -11.40
CA LYS A 49 5.36 -5.98 -11.71
C LYS A 49 4.02 -6.72 -11.77
N ASN A 50 4.02 -7.96 -12.27
CA ASN A 50 2.81 -8.77 -12.35
C ASN A 50 2.32 -9.24 -10.98
N ILE A 51 3.25 -9.55 -10.07
CA ILE A 51 2.92 -9.97 -8.70
C ILE A 51 2.55 -8.75 -7.84
N LEU A 52 3.32 -7.67 -7.92
CA LEU A 52 3.17 -6.50 -7.06
C LEU A 52 3.26 -5.22 -7.89
N ASP A 53 2.10 -4.61 -8.18
CA ASP A 53 2.00 -3.28 -8.79
C ASP A 53 2.37 -2.18 -7.78
N ALA A 54 3.65 -2.16 -7.41
CA ALA A 54 4.18 -1.30 -6.37
C ALA A 54 4.06 0.20 -6.70
N GLU A 55 4.07 0.57 -7.99
CA GLU A 55 3.91 1.95 -8.44
C GLU A 55 2.48 2.44 -8.16
N SER A 56 1.46 1.70 -8.60
CA SER A 56 0.06 2.07 -8.38
C SER A 56 -0.32 2.00 -6.90
N ILE A 57 0.13 0.97 -6.17
CA ILE A 57 -0.12 0.85 -4.72
C ILE A 57 0.52 2.04 -3.98
N THR A 58 1.79 2.36 -4.26
CA THR A 58 2.47 3.49 -3.63
C THR A 58 1.79 4.82 -3.97
N HIS A 59 1.30 4.99 -5.20
CA HIS A 59 0.56 6.18 -5.60
C HIS A 59 -0.72 6.34 -4.75
N CYS A 60 -1.50 5.27 -4.62
CA CYS A 60 -2.74 5.29 -3.83
C CYS A 60 -2.46 5.58 -2.34
N LEU A 61 -1.43 4.96 -1.76
CA LEU A 61 -1.02 5.25 -0.38
C LEU A 61 -0.57 6.71 -0.19
N LYS A 62 0.13 7.29 -1.16
CA LYS A 62 0.48 8.73 -1.12
C LYS A 62 -0.75 9.63 -1.16
N LYS A 63 -1.79 9.27 -1.92
CA LYS A 63 -3.07 10.00 -1.91
C LYS A 63 -3.78 9.89 -0.56
N CYS A 64 -3.76 8.71 0.06
CA CYS A 64 -4.24 8.54 1.43
C CYS A 64 -3.48 9.44 2.41
N ARG A 65 -2.15 9.54 2.25
CA ARG A 65 -1.30 10.41 3.06
C ARG A 65 -1.66 11.89 2.91
N SER A 66 -1.80 12.37 1.67
CA SER A 66 -2.20 13.76 1.39
C SER A 66 -3.56 14.10 1.99
N PHE A 67 -4.54 13.19 1.89
CA PHE A 67 -5.83 13.35 2.55
C PHE A 67 -5.69 13.44 4.07
N ALA A 68 -4.88 12.56 4.68
CA ALA A 68 -4.64 12.55 6.11
C ALA A 68 -3.92 13.82 6.62
N GLU A 69 -3.08 14.44 5.78
CA GLU A 69 -2.43 15.74 6.03
C GLU A 69 -3.38 16.94 5.87
N GLY A 70 -4.61 16.72 5.40
CA GLY A 70 -5.61 17.78 5.21
C GLY A 70 -5.62 18.42 3.82
N ASP A 71 -5.23 17.69 2.78
CA ASP A 71 -5.41 18.15 1.39
C ASP A 71 -6.91 18.27 1.04
N ASP A 72 -7.40 19.50 0.97
CA ASP A 72 -8.81 19.83 0.69
C ASP A 72 -9.24 19.48 -0.75
N SER A 73 -8.31 19.13 -1.64
CA SER A 73 -8.65 18.66 -2.99
C SER A 73 -9.09 17.18 -3.02
N LEU A 74 -8.91 16.45 -1.92
CA LEU A 74 -9.27 15.04 -1.79
C LEU A 74 -10.49 14.89 -0.88
N THR A 75 -11.51 14.21 -1.40
CA THR A 75 -12.70 13.87 -0.62
C THR A 75 -12.50 12.59 0.18
N GLN A 76 -13.39 12.35 1.15
CA GLN A 76 -13.47 11.08 1.87
C GLN A 76 -13.64 9.89 0.91
N LEU A 77 -14.44 10.07 -0.15
CA LEU A 77 -14.64 9.04 -1.16
C LEU A 77 -13.34 8.75 -1.93
N ASP A 78 -12.55 9.77 -2.26
CA ASP A 78 -11.24 9.57 -2.90
C ASP A 78 -10.32 8.75 -1.99
N TYR A 79 -10.28 9.09 -0.69
CA TYR A 79 -9.53 8.33 0.31
C TYR A 79 -9.95 6.85 0.32
N GLU A 80 -11.25 6.57 0.40
CA GLU A 80 -11.78 5.20 0.43
C GLU A 80 -11.42 4.42 -0.84
N ILE A 81 -11.50 5.05 -2.02
CA ILE A 81 -11.14 4.45 -3.30
C ILE A 81 -9.65 4.11 -3.32
N TYR A 82 -8.78 5.05 -2.98
CA TYR A 82 -7.33 4.84 -2.98
C TYR A 82 -6.90 3.79 -1.95
N TYR A 83 -7.44 3.85 -0.73
CA TYR A 83 -7.17 2.86 0.30
C TYR A 83 -7.63 1.47 -0.13
N SER A 84 -8.86 1.34 -0.65
CA SER A 84 -9.41 0.06 -1.09
C SER A 84 -8.57 -0.57 -2.19
N TYR A 85 -8.15 0.22 -3.19
CA TYR A 85 -7.27 -0.26 -4.24
C TYR A 85 -5.94 -0.77 -3.67
N ALA A 86 -5.26 0.03 -2.84
CA ALA A 86 -3.98 -0.34 -2.24
C ALA A 86 -4.11 -1.61 -1.39
N ALA A 87 -5.17 -1.71 -0.59
CA ALA A 87 -5.43 -2.85 0.27
C ALA A 87 -5.69 -4.13 -0.53
N ILE A 88 -6.57 -4.08 -1.52
CA ILE A 88 -6.91 -5.24 -2.36
C ILE A 88 -5.67 -5.73 -3.10
N LYS A 89 -4.95 -4.84 -3.79
CA LYS A 89 -3.78 -5.22 -4.58
C LYS A 89 -2.63 -5.76 -3.72
N THR A 90 -2.44 -5.20 -2.53
CA THR A 90 -1.44 -5.72 -1.58
C THR A 90 -1.84 -7.10 -1.06
N LYS A 91 -3.14 -7.32 -0.78
CA LYS A 91 -3.64 -8.62 -0.34
C LYS A 91 -3.53 -9.69 -1.43
N GLU A 92 -3.88 -9.36 -2.67
CA GLU A 92 -3.70 -10.26 -3.82
C GLU A 92 -2.22 -10.66 -3.99
N ALA A 93 -1.30 -9.69 -3.90
CA ALA A 93 0.13 -9.96 -3.96
C ALA A 93 0.60 -10.86 -2.80
N ASP A 94 0.14 -10.59 -1.57
CA ASP A 94 0.47 -11.39 -0.39
C ASP A 94 -0.03 -12.85 -0.51
N GLU A 95 -1.22 -13.05 -1.09
CA GLU A 95 -1.79 -14.39 -1.36
C GLU A 95 -0.97 -15.16 -2.41
N ILE A 96 -0.56 -14.51 -3.50
CA ILE A 96 0.31 -15.12 -4.53
C ILE A 96 1.61 -15.59 -3.88
N LEU A 97 2.25 -14.72 -3.10
CA LEU A 97 3.55 -14.97 -2.48
C LEU A 97 3.50 -16.01 -1.35
N GLN A 98 2.32 -16.29 -0.80
CA GLN A 98 2.10 -17.38 0.18
C GLN A 98 1.72 -18.71 -0.48
N SER A 99 1.22 -18.67 -1.72
CA SER A 99 0.80 -19.87 -2.47
C SER A 99 1.95 -20.61 -3.15
N GLU A 100 3.15 -20.02 -3.15
CA GLU A 100 4.39 -20.53 -3.72
C GLU A 100 5.33 -21.09 -2.63
#